data_AF-A0A0A2BZ96-F1
#
_entry.id   AF-A0A0A2BZ96-F1
#
_cell.length_a   1.000
_cell.length_b   1.000
_cell.length_c   1.000
_cell.angle_alpha   90.00
_cell.angle_beta   90.00
_cell.angle_gamma   90.00
#
_symmetry.space_group_name_H-M   'P 1'
#
loop_
_entity.id
_entity.type
_entity.pdbx_description
1 polymer ?
#
loop_
_entity_poly.entity_id
_entity_poly.type
_entity_poly.pdbx_seq_one_letter_code
_entity_poly.pdbx_strand_id
1 'polypeptide(L)'
;MEEQLKDHFDHTFLVNSDDPFLETWKELHSKEVLDLRVMNNVGMESTAELVWGWANDLLFSREKGRSCCWKAIAHENAVNSASYTFLPEWFNP
;
A
#
# COMPACT_ATOMS: atom_id res chain seq x y z
N MET A 1 9.36 1.62 7.63
CA MET A 1 8.59 1.89 6.40
C MET A 1 9.27 1.30 5.19
N GLU A 2 10.57 1.51 4.97
CA GLU A 2 11.29 0.89 3.84
C GLU A 2 11.13 -0.64 3.79
N GLU A 3 11.34 -1.33 4.92
CA GLU A 3 11.15 -2.79 4.99
C GLU A 3 9.72 -3.22 4.67
N GLN A 4 8.72 -2.47 5.15
CA GLN A 4 7.30 -2.75 4.88
C GLN A 4 6.94 -2.54 3.41
N LEU A 5 7.52 -1.52 2.76
CA LEU A 5 7.36 -1.31 1.32
C LEU A 5 8.01 -2.44 0.54
N LYS A 6 9.21 -2.89 0.93
CA LYS A 6 9.90 -4.03 0.30
C LYS A 6 9.09 -5.31 0.44
N ASP A 7 8.66 -5.64 1.65
CA ASP A 7 7.86 -6.84 1.93
C ASP A 7 6.53 -6.86 1.17
N HIS A 8 5.91 -5.70 0.96
CA HIS A 8 4.62 -5.63 0.26
C HIS A 8 4.74 -5.53 -1.26
N PHE A 9 5.76 -4.85 -1.79
CA PHE A 9 5.82 -4.50 -3.21
C PHE A 9 7.02 -5.07 -3.96
N ASP A 10 8.18 -5.21 -3.31
CA ASP A 10 9.40 -5.63 -4.01
C ASP A 10 9.38 -7.13 -4.30
N HIS A 11 9.54 -7.51 -5.57
CA HIS A 11 9.50 -8.90 -6.04
C HIS A 11 8.24 -9.69 -5.62
N THR A 12 7.11 -8.99 -5.44
CA THR A 12 5.80 -9.61 -5.17
C THR A 12 4.87 -9.53 -6.38
N PHE A 13 3.77 -10.27 -6.32
CA PHE A 13 2.69 -10.26 -7.29
C PHE A 13 1.42 -9.74 -6.59
N LEU A 14 0.94 -8.58 -7.02
CA LEU A 14 -0.28 -7.97 -6.48
C LEU A 14 -1.49 -8.40 -7.31
N VAL A 15 -2.58 -8.78 -6.67
CA VAL A 15 -3.85 -9.10 -7.34
C VAL A 15 -5.04 -8.51 -6.61
N ASN A 16 -6.09 -8.13 -7.35
CA ASN A 16 -7.35 -7.74 -6.73
C ASN A 16 -8.05 -8.93 -6.08
N SER A 17 -8.76 -8.68 -4.99
CA SER A 17 -9.55 -9.69 -4.27
C SER A 17 -10.73 -10.23 -5.08
N ASP A 18 -11.15 -9.52 -6.12
CA ASP A 18 -12.23 -9.90 -7.03
C ASP A 18 -11.73 -10.45 -8.38
N ASP A 19 -10.42 -10.71 -8.51
CA ASP A 19 -9.85 -11.30 -9.72
C ASP A 19 -10.45 -12.69 -10.00
N PRO A 20 -10.96 -12.96 -11.23
CA PRO A 20 -11.63 -14.21 -11.55
C PRO A 20 -10.71 -15.44 -11.49
N PHE A 21 -9.39 -15.24 -11.50
CA PHE A 21 -8.37 -16.28 -11.38
C PHE A 21 -7.69 -16.29 -10.00
N LEU A 22 -8.25 -15.64 -8.98
CA LEU A 22 -7.66 -15.55 -7.64
C LEU A 22 -7.23 -16.92 -7.07
N GLU A 23 -8.04 -17.96 -7.25
CA GLU A 23 -7.69 -19.30 -6.76
C GLU A 23 -6.48 -19.90 -7.49
N THR A 24 -6.33 -19.64 -8.79
CA THR A 24 -5.13 -20.02 -9.55
C THR A 24 -3.89 -19.31 -9.01
N TRP A 25 -3.98 -18.01 -8.71
CA TRP A 25 -2.86 -17.25 -8.16
C TRP A 25 -2.47 -17.77 -6.77
N LYS A 26 -3.43 -18.11 -5.92
CA LYS A 26 -3.19 -18.75 -4.62
C LYS A 26 -2.53 -20.12 -4.77
N GLU A 27 -2.94 -20.92 -5.75
CA GLU A 27 -2.30 -22.20 -6.02
C GLU A 27 -0.82 -22.02 -6.42
N LEU A 28 -0.53 -21.07 -7.32
CA LEU A 28 0.85 -20.76 -7.73
C LEU A 28 1.69 -20.23 -6.56
N HIS A 29 1.11 -19.42 -5.69
CA HIS A 29 1.76 -18.97 -4.47
C HIS A 29 2.10 -20.13 -3.54
N SER A 30 1.16 -21.08 -3.33
CA SER A 30 1.38 -22.26 -2.49
C SER A 30 2.49 -23.19 -3.01
N LYS A 31 2.77 -23.11 -4.31
CA LYS A 31 3.86 -23.83 -4.99
C LYS A 31 5.17 -23.03 -5.05
N GLU A 32 5.24 -21.90 -4.35
CA GLU A 32 6.39 -21.00 -4.31
C GLU A 32 6.80 -20.47 -5.70
N VAL A 33 5.86 -20.44 -6.65
CA VAL A 33 6.10 -19.92 -8.02
C VAL A 33 6.08 -18.40 -8.04
N LEU A 34 5.30 -17.78 -7.16
CA LEU A 34 5.19 -16.34 -6.98
C LEU A 34 4.95 -15.99 -5.51
N ASP A 35 5.27 -14.77 -5.12
CA ASP A 35 4.95 -14.24 -3.78
C ASP A 35 3.71 -13.32 -3.86
N LEU A 36 2.56 -13.78 -3.36
CA LEU A 36 1.26 -13.17 -3.63
C LEU A 36 0.87 -12.13 -2.57
N ARG A 37 0.32 -11.00 -3.00
CA ARG A 37 -0.42 -10.05 -2.15
C ARG A 37 -1.81 -9.86 -2.74
N VAL A 38 -2.83 -10.16 -1.94
CA VAL A 38 -4.23 -9.93 -2.32
C VAL A 38 -4.66 -8.59 -1.74
N MET A 39 -5.11 -7.69 -2.59
CA MET A 39 -5.51 -6.32 -2.24
C MET A 39 -6.96 -6.07 -2.69
N ASN A 40 -7.66 -5.13 -2.05
CA ASN A 40 -8.98 -4.72 -2.52
C ASN A 40 -8.92 -4.07 -3.92
N ASN A 41 -7.86 -3.28 -4.15
CA ASN A 41 -7.57 -2.69 -5.44
C ASN A 41 -6.05 -2.45 -5.55
N VAL A 42 -5.43 -2.92 -6.63
CA VAL A 42 -3.98 -2.79 -6.91
C VAL A 42 -3.61 -1.46 -7.58
N GLY A 43 -4.58 -0.64 -7.94
CA GLY A 43 -4.35 0.67 -8.57
C GLY A 43 -3.50 1.62 -7.73
N MET A 44 -2.91 2.61 -8.39
CA MET A 44 -2.04 3.59 -7.72
C MET A 44 -2.80 4.48 -6.73
N GLU A 45 -4.09 4.73 -6.96
CA GLU A 45 -4.95 5.47 -6.03
C GLU A 45 -5.03 4.75 -4.68
N SER A 46 -5.32 3.45 -4.71
CA SER A 46 -5.40 2.61 -3.51
C SER A 46 -4.04 2.39 -2.88
N THR A 47 -2.98 2.29 -3.69
CA THR A 47 -1.60 2.25 -3.20
C THR A 47 -1.22 3.54 -2.46
N ALA A 48 -1.58 4.71 -2.99
CA ALA A 48 -1.30 5.99 -2.35
C ALA A 48 -2.03 6.12 -1.00
N GLU A 49 -3.29 5.70 -0.93
CA GLU A 49 -4.06 5.66 0.32
C GLU A 49 -3.46 4.70 1.35
N LEU A 50 -3.08 3.49 0.93
CA LEU A 50 -2.45 2.49 1.79
C LEU A 50 -1.15 3.01 2.40
N VAL A 51 -0.27 3.57 1.57
CA VAL A 51 1.02 4.12 2.00
C VAL A 51 0.84 5.36 2.88
N TRP A 52 -0.18 6.19 2.61
CA TRP A 52 -0.57 7.29 3.50
C TRP A 52 -0.96 6.78 4.88
N GLY A 53 -1.74 5.70 4.95
CA GLY A 53 -2.12 5.06 6.22
C GLY A 53 -0.90 4.57 7.00
N TRP A 54 -0.02 3.80 6.35
CA TRP A 54 1.21 3.31 6.99
C TRP A 54 2.13 4.42 7.49
N ALA A 55 2.27 5.50 6.72
CA ALA A 55 3.05 6.65 7.14
C ALA A 55 2.47 7.30 8.40
N ASN A 56 1.14 7.42 8.48
CA ASN A 56 0.46 7.99 9.63
C ASN A 56 0.49 7.10 10.86
N ASP A 57 0.33 5.78 10.72
CA ASP A 57 0.50 4.84 11.83
C ASP A 57 1.93 4.89 12.39
N LEU A 58 2.93 5.00 11.51
CA LEU A 58 4.33 5.14 11.90
C LEU A 58 4.58 6.47 12.64
N LEU A 59 4.08 7.58 12.11
CA LEU A 59 4.24 8.90 12.72
C LEU A 59 3.51 8.98 14.07
N PHE A 60 2.28 8.47 14.14
CA PHE A 60 1.51 8.46 15.38
C PHE A 60 2.20 7.64 16.46
N SER A 61 2.69 6.44 16.13
CA SER A 61 3.38 5.57 17.09
C SER A 61 4.67 6.21 17.63
N ARG A 62 5.45 6.87 16.77
CA ARG A 62 6.74 7.51 17.11
C ARG A 62 6.59 8.86 17.79
N GLU A 63 5.70 9.70 17.29
CA GLU A 63 5.66 11.12 17.66
C GLU A 63 4.45 11.51 18.50
N LYS A 64 3.53 10.58 18.74
CA LYS A 64 2.33 10.74 19.57
C LYS A 64 1.46 11.92 19.11
N GLY A 65 1.25 12.00 17.80
CA GLY A 65 0.33 12.97 17.18
C GLY A 65 0.92 14.36 16.91
N ARG A 66 2.22 14.58 17.16
CA ARG A 66 2.87 15.88 16.91
C ARG A 66 3.14 16.19 15.43
N SER A 67 3.20 15.16 14.59
CA SER A 67 3.37 15.28 13.15
C SER A 67 2.44 14.29 12.44
N CYS A 68 2.01 14.65 11.23
CA CYS A 68 1.23 13.77 10.37
C CYS A 68 1.77 13.77 8.94
N CYS A 69 1.41 12.73 8.20
CA CYS A 69 1.53 12.69 6.75
C CYS A 69 0.22 13.21 6.17
N TRP A 70 0.24 14.35 5.51
CA TRP A 70 -0.95 14.96 4.90
C TRP A 70 -1.17 14.50 3.45
N LYS A 71 -0.13 13.94 2.80
CA LYS A 71 -0.18 13.48 1.41
C LYS A 71 0.80 12.35 1.12
N ALA A 72 0.35 11.35 0.37
CA ALA A 72 1.21 10.35 -0.25
C ALA A 72 0.98 10.31 -1.77
N ILE A 73 2.01 9.93 -2.52
CA ILE A 73 1.96 9.79 -3.99
C ILE A 73 2.57 8.44 -4.35
N ALA A 74 1.82 7.64 -5.11
CA ALA A 74 2.28 6.39 -5.70
C ALA A 74 2.54 6.61 -7.19
N HIS A 75 3.69 6.14 -7.66
CA HIS A 75 4.09 6.22 -9.06
C HIS A 75 4.21 4.81 -9.62
N GLU A 76 3.40 4.49 -10.62
CA GLU A 76 3.58 3.25 -11.39
C GLU A 76 4.74 3.43 -12.37
N ASN A 77 4.81 4.59 -13.01
CA ASN A 77 5.85 4.95 -13.95
C ASN A 77 6.01 6.48 -14.02
N ALA A 78 6.79 6.98 -14.98
CA ALA A 78 7.09 8.41 -15.11
C ALA A 78 5.87 9.29 -15.48
N VAL A 79 4.82 8.71 -16.07
CA VAL A 79 3.63 9.44 -16.55
C VAL A 79 2.34 9.02 -15.84
N ASN A 80 2.34 7.90 -15.13
CA ASN A 80 1.21 7.39 -14.37
C ASN A 80 1.53 7.42 -12.86
N SER A 81 0.73 8.20 -12.14
CA SER A 81 0.81 8.31 -10.68
C SER A 81 -0.56 8.69 -10.13
N ALA A 82 -0.77 8.39 -8.86
CA ALA A 82 -1.93 8.84 -8.11
C ALA A 82 -1.49 9.38 -6.75
N SER A 83 -2.31 10.25 -6.17
CA SER A 83 -2.03 10.83 -4.86
C SER A 83 -3.24 10.79 -3.95
N TYR A 84 -2.99 10.55 -2.67
CA TYR A 84 -3.98 10.63 -1.61
C TYR A 84 -3.62 11.81 -0.69
N THR A 85 -4.57 12.71 -0.46
CA THR A 85 -4.37 13.93 0.35
C THR A 85 -5.48 14.06 1.37
N PHE A 86 -5.14 13.91 2.65
CA PHE A 86 -6.07 13.98 3.77
C PHE A 86 -5.32 14.30 5.06
N LEU A 87 -5.95 15.05 5.97
CA LEU A 87 -5.43 15.26 7.32
C LEU A 87 -6.03 14.21 8.25
N PRO A 88 -5.22 13.39 8.94
CA PRO A 88 -5.76 12.38 9.85
C PRO A 88 -6.63 13.01 10.94
N GLU A 89 -7.73 12.36 11.30
CA GLU A 89 -8.69 12.89 12.29
C GLU A 89 -8.06 13.11 13.68
N TRP A 90 -7.04 12.33 14.02
CA TRP A 90 -6.30 12.47 15.28
C TRP A 90 -5.33 13.64 15.30
N PHE A 91 -5.01 14.23 14.14
CA PHE A 91 -4.04 15.32 14.03
C PHE A 91 -4.74 16.67 14.24
N ASN A 92 -4.33 17.40 15.28
CA ASN A 92 -4.80 18.73 15.56
C ASN A 92 -3.63 19.73 15.43
N PRO A 93 -3.59 20.57 14.38
CA PRO A 93 -2.48 21.48 14.09
C PRO A 93 -2.29 22.59 15.14
#